data_AF-A0A943YXY6-F1
#
_entry.id   AF-A0A943YXY6-F1
#
_cell.length_a   1.000
_cell.length_b   1.000
_cell.length_c   1.000
_cell.angle_alpha   90.00
_cell.angle_beta   90.00
_cell.angle_gamma   90.00
#
_symmetry.space_group_name_H-M   'P 1'
#
loop_
_entity.id
_entity.type
_entity.pdbx_description
1 polymer ?
#
loop_
_entity_poly.entity_id
_entity_poly.type
_entity_poly.pdbx_seq_one_letter_code
_entity_poly.pdbx_strand_id
1 'polypeptide(L)' 'MTVSDAQKRANERYRKESVKQFAVRFYPAEADIWEHLQAQPNKAGYLKALIRADMERDAE' A
#
# COMPACT_ATOMS: atom_id res chain seq x y z
N MET A 1 16.13 6.25 -19.91
CA MET A 1 15.33 5.68 -21.01
C MET A 1 13.96 6.32 -20.98
N THR A 2 13.47 6.89 -22.08
CA THR A 2 12.14 7.50 -22.16
C THR A 2 11.09 6.41 -22.37
N VAL A 3 10.10 6.35 -21.48
CA VAL A 3 9.00 5.37 -21.57
C VAL A 3 8.13 5.74 -22.77
N SER A 4 7.95 4.82 -23.71
CA SER A 4 7.11 5.05 -24.90
C SER A 4 5.63 5.13 -24.54
N ASP A 5 4.82 5.76 -25.38
CA ASP A 5 3.38 5.87 -25.12
C ASP A 5 2.67 4.51 -25.09
N ALA A 6 3.21 3.52 -25.83
CA ALA A 6 2.73 2.14 -25.75
C ALA A 6 2.99 1.53 -24.36
N GLN A 7 4.15 1.78 -23.76
CA GLN A 7 4.47 1.30 -22.41
C GLN A 7 3.62 1.99 -21.34
N LYS A 8 3.30 3.28 -21.50
CA LYS A 8 2.37 3.99 -20.59
C LYS A 8 0.98 3.35 -20.60
N ARG A 9 0.41 3.13 -21.78
CA ARG A 9 -0.91 2.49 -21.94
C ARG A 9 -0.94 1.08 -21.34
N ALA A 10 0.12 0.31 -21.53
CA ALA A 10 0.23 -1.03 -20.93
C ALA A 10 0.26 -0.98 -19.39
N ASN A 11 1.02 -0.05 -18.82
CA ASN A 11 1.09 0.13 -17.37
C ASN A 11 -0.25 0.60 -16.77
N GLU A 12 -0.95 1.50 -17.45
CA GLU A 12 -2.28 1.95 -17.04
C GLU A 12 -3.30 0.81 -17.07
N ARG A 13 -3.28 -0.02 -18.12
CA ARG A 13 -4.14 -1.20 -18.22
C ARG A 13 -3.90 -2.16 -17.05
N TYR A 14 -2.65 -2.51 -16.77
CA TYR A 14 -2.31 -3.38 -15.65
C TYR A 14 -2.75 -2.79 -14.29
N ARG A 15 -2.51 -1.49 -14.08
CA ARG A 15 -2.96 -0.80 -12.86
C ARG A 15 -4.47 -0.85 -12.70
N LYS A 16 -5.23 -0.66 -13.78
CA LYS A 16 -6.69 -0.68 -13.76
C LYS A 16 -7.27 -2.08 -13.54
N GLU A 17 -6.68 -3.09 -14.18
CA GLU A 17 -7.25 -4.45 -14.20
C GLU A 17 -6.77 -5.31 -13.02
N SER A 18 -5.50 -5.21 -12.64
CA SER A 18 -4.84 -6.18 -11.76
C SER A 18 -4.44 -5.62 -10.40
N VAL A 19 -4.37 -4.29 -10.24
CA VAL A 19 -3.96 -3.66 -8.98
C VAL A 19 -5.19 -3.21 -8.21
N LYS A 20 -5.27 -3.60 -6.94
CA LYS A 20 -6.27 -3.09 -5.99
C LYS A 20 -5.60 -2.08 -5.06
N GLN A 21 -6.24 -0.93 -4.89
CA GLN A 21 -5.76 0.14 -4.01
C GLN A 21 -6.85 0.45 -2.97
N PHE A 22 -6.41 0.60 -1.73
CA PHE A 22 -7.22 1.11 -0.63
C PHE A 22 -6.56 2.38 -0.08
N ALA A 23 -7.37 3.38 0.28
CA ALA A 23 -6.90 4.64 0.82
C ALA A 23 -7.37 4.78 2.28
N VAL A 24 -6.42 4.96 3.19
CA VAL A 24 -6.68 5.22 4.61
C VAL A 24 -6.43 6.70 4.87
N ARG A 25 -7.35 7.34 5.60
CA ARG A 25 -7.18 8.70 6.11
C ARG A 25 -6.85 8.62 7.59
N PHE A 26 -5.88 9.42 8.02
CA PHE A 26 -5.53 9.60 9.43
C PHE A 26 -6.00 10.99 9.85
N TYR A 27 -6.88 11.06 10.84
CA TYR A 27 -7.40 12.31 11.37
C TYR A 27 -6.47 12.84 12.48
N PRO A 28 -6.60 14.10 12.91
CA PRO A 28 -5.71 14.67 13.94
C PRO A 28 -5.67 13.89 15.26
N ALA A 29 -6.74 13.17 15.61
CA ALA A 29 -6.79 12.31 16.79
C ALA A 29 -5.93 11.04 16.67
N GLU A 30 -5.50 10.69 15.45
CA GLU A 30 -4.69 9.51 15.11
C GLU A 30 -3.27 9.93 14.71
N ALA A 31 -2.83 11.12 15.15
CA ALA A 31 -1.52 11.68 14.80
C ALA A 31 -0.38 10.75 15.24
N ASP A 32 -0.51 10.09 16.37
CA ASP A 32 0.42 9.09 16.89
C ASP A 32 0.57 7.88 15.95
N ILE A 33 -0.54 7.34 15.45
CA ILE A 33 -0.54 6.21 14.50
C ILE A 33 0.11 6.64 13.18
N TRP A 34 -0.19 7.86 12.72
CA TRP A 34 0.42 8.43 11.53
C TRP A 34 1.93 8.59 11.68
N GLU A 35 2.40 9.16 12.79
CA GLU A 35 3.82 9.33 13.08
C GLU A 35 4.56 8.00 13.15
N HIS A 36 3.96 6.99 13.79
CA HIS A 36 4.51 5.64 13.85
C HIS A 36 4.67 5.01 12.47
N LEU A 37 3.66 5.16 11.60
CA LEU A 37 3.75 4.70 10.20
C LEU A 37 4.83 5.49 9.44
N GLN A 38 4.94 6.79 9.69
CA GLN A 38 5.93 7.65 9.05
C GLN A 38 7.37 7.28 9.39
N ALA A 39 7.63 6.81 10.62
CA ALA A 39 8.93 6.32 11.06
C ALA A 39 9.38 5.04 10.33
N GLN A 40 8.47 4.29 9.69
CA GLN A 40 8.83 3.06 8.99
C GLN A 40 9.56 3.36 7.67
N PRO A 41 10.70 2.70 7.39
CA PRO A 41 11.45 2.88 6.15
C PRO A 41 10.66 2.39 4.93
N ASN A 42 9.79 1.39 5.11
CA ASN A 42 8.87 0.89 4.08
C ASN A 42 7.46 0.69 4.65
N LYS A 43 6.61 1.71 4.48
CA LYS A 43 5.22 1.76 4.96
C LYS A 43 4.34 0.67 4.36
N ALA A 44 4.42 0.48 3.05
CA ALA A 44 3.62 -0.53 2.36
C ALA A 44 4.02 -1.94 2.77
N GLY A 45 5.33 -2.18 2.94
CA GLY A 45 5.85 -3.46 3.44
C GLY A 45 5.39 -3.72 4.88
N TYR A 46 5.54 -2.73 5.76
CA TYR A 46 5.11 -2.80 7.16
C TYR A 46 3.62 -3.16 7.29
N LEU A 47 2.74 -2.42 6.61
CA LEU A 47 1.30 -2.69 6.65
C LEU A 47 0.96 -4.10 6.12
N LYS A 48 1.58 -4.53 5.00
CA LYS A 48 1.36 -5.88 4.45
C LYS A 48 1.83 -6.99 5.39
N ALA A 49 2.94 -6.76 6.11
CA ALA A 49 3.43 -7.73 7.10
C ALA A 49 2.47 -7.86 8.28
N LEU A 50 1.93 -6.74 8.78
CA LEU A 50 0.91 -6.76 9.83
C LEU A 50 -0.35 -7.52 9.40
N ILE A 51 -0.86 -7.26 8.19
CA ILE A 51 -2.05 -7.96 7.67
C ILE A 51 -1.77 -9.47 7.53
N ARG A 52 -0.60 -9.88 7.06
CA ARG A 52 -0.25 -11.30 6.96
C ARG A 52 -0.21 -11.97 8.33
N ALA A 53 0.45 -11.35 9.30
CA ALA A 53 0.51 -11.86 10.66
C ALA A 53 -0.88 -11.91 11.32
N ASP A 54 -1.78 -10.99 10.96
CA ASP A 54 -3.18 -11.00 11.41
C ASP A 54 -3.96 -12.18 10.83
N MET A 55 -3.86 -12.39 9.51
CA MET A 55 -4.46 -13.55 8.85
C MET A 55 -3.97 -14.89 9.41
N GLU A 56 -2.69 -14.97 9.79
CA GLU A 56 -2.11 -16.17 10.39
C GLU A 56 -2.66 -16.43 11.81
N ARG A 57 -2.90 -15.39 12.61
CA ARG A 57 -3.51 -15.53 13.94
C ARG A 57 -4.98 -15.92 13.88
N ASP A 58 -5.73 -15.39 12.92
CA ASP A 58 -7.15 -15.71 12.76
C ASP A 58 -7.40 -17.14 12.25
N ALA A 59 -6.35 -17.81 11.74
CA ALA A 59 -6.43 -19.16 11.22
C ALA A 59 -6.13 -20.26 12.27
N GLU A 60 -5.73 -19.88 13.50
CA GLU A 60 -5.45 -20.76 14.64
C GLU A 60 -6.66 -20.88 15.58
#